data_AF-A0A9X9F2M7-F1
#
_entry.id   AF-A0A9X9F2M7-F1
#
_cell.length_a   1.000
_cell.length_b   1.000
_cell.length_c   1.000
_cell.angle_alpha   90.00
_cell.angle_beta   90.00
_cell.angle_gamma   90.00
#
_symmetry.space_group_name_H-M   'P 1'
#
loop_
_entity.id
_entity.type
_entity.pdbx_description
1 polymer ?
#
loop_
_entity_poly.entity_id
_entity_poly.type
_entity_poly.pdbx_seq_one_letter_code
_entity_poly.pdbx_strand_id
1 'polypeptide(L)'
;MNNRFSIALFLTIITTNIILYFFLPSNIVTKWDFNGTPTSTMDKSTFVIVNIIICSFLFFVFLALSKAASNQKFLHWIGNTMLLFLFFVNI
;
A
#
# COMPACT_ATOMS: atom_id res chain seq x y z
N MET A 1 -10.09 13.19 16.86
CA MET A 1 -11.25 12.68 16.08
C MET A 1 -11.13 11.17 16.02
N ASN A 2 -12.19 10.44 16.35
CA ASN A 2 -12.26 8.98 16.26
C ASN A 2 -12.03 8.62 14.78
N ASN A 3 -10.81 8.21 14.41
CA ASN A 3 -10.36 8.17 13.02
C ASN A 3 -10.87 6.92 12.28
N ARG A 4 -12.20 6.69 12.38
CA ARG A 4 -12.94 5.57 11.80
C ARG A 4 -12.72 5.49 10.29
N PHE A 5 -12.56 6.63 9.63
CA PHE A 5 -12.24 6.69 8.20
C PHE A 5 -10.85 6.11 7.88
N SER A 6 -9.79 6.50 8.60
CA SER A 6 -8.46 5.92 8.37
C SER A 6 -8.41 4.43 8.71
N ILE A 7 -9.14 3.98 9.73
CA ILE A 7 -9.23 2.54 10.05
C ILE A 7 -9.98 1.80 8.93
N ALA A 8 -11.11 2.34 8.46
CA ALA A 8 -11.85 1.76 7.35
C ALA A 8 -10.98 1.70 6.08
N LEU A 9 -10.26 2.79 5.76
CA LEU A 9 -9.31 2.85 4.64
C LEU A 9 -8.24 1.76 4.77
N PHE A 10 -7.66 1.60 5.96
CA PHE A 10 -6.64 0.59 6.22
C PHE A 10 -7.17 -0.84 6.02
N LEU A 11 -8.36 -1.14 6.55
CA LEU A 11 -9.01 -2.43 6.34
C LEU A 11 -9.33 -2.67 4.87
N THR A 12 -9.84 -1.66 4.15
CA THR A 12 -10.07 -1.75 2.71
C THR A 12 -8.78 -2.07 1.96
N ILE A 13 -7.66 -1.41 2.30
CA ILE A 13 -6.36 -1.69 1.67
C ILE A 13 -5.93 -3.14 1.88
N ILE A 14 -6.08 -3.68 3.10
CA ILE A 14 -5.76 -5.08 3.37
C ILE A 14 -6.66 -6.01 2.56
N THR A 15 -7.98 -5.80 2.62
CA THR A 15 -8.96 -6.63 1.92
C THR A 15 -8.72 -6.62 0.42
N THR A 16 -8.44 -5.46 -0.18
CA THR A 16 -8.19 -5.37 -1.62
C THR A 16 -6.88 -6.07 -2.03
N ASN A 17 -5.82 -5.99 -1.23
CA ASN A 17 -4.59 -6.75 -1.49
C ASN A 17 -4.83 -8.27 -1.41
N ILE A 18 -5.65 -8.73 -0.47
CA ILE A 18 -6.07 -10.14 -0.38
C ILE A 18 -6.88 -10.55 -1.61
N ILE A 19 -7.82 -9.70 -2.07
CA ILE A 19 -8.60 -9.97 -3.29
C ILE A 19 -7.67 -10.02 -4.51
N LEU A 20 -6.75 -9.06 -4.62
CA LEU A 20 -5.79 -8.96 -5.73
C LEU A 20 -4.98 -10.25 -5.89
N TYR A 21 -4.59 -10.91 -4.80
CA TYR A 21 -3.88 -12.20 -4.82
C TYR A 21 -4.56 -13.27 -5.70
N PHE A 22 -5.89 -13.30 -5.75
CA PHE A 22 -6.64 -14.27 -6.55
C PHE A 22 -6.62 -13.97 -8.06
N PHE A 23 -6.42 -12.71 -8.43
CA PHE A 23 -6.39 -12.26 -9.82
C PHE A 23 -4.97 -12.14 -10.39
N LEU A 24 -3.95 -12.14 -9.54
CA LEU A 24 -2.55 -12.05 -9.98
C LEU A 24 -2.03 -13.37 -10.57
N PRO A 25 -1.18 -13.30 -11.61
CA PRO A 25 -0.46 -14.44 -12.15
C PRO A 25 0.48 -15.02 -11.08
N SER A 26 0.83 -16.30 -11.18
CA SER A 26 1.65 -17.00 -10.17
C SER A 26 3.00 -16.30 -9.91
N ASN A 27 3.60 -15.74 -10.96
CA ASN A 27 4.86 -15.00 -10.92
C ASN A 27 4.64 -13.57 -11.43
N ILE A 28 5.03 -12.60 -10.61
CA ILE A 28 5.03 -11.18 -10.91
C ILE A 28 6.41 -10.82 -11.46
N VAL A 29 6.47 -10.18 -12.62
CA VAL A 29 7.73 -9.64 -13.15
C VAL A 29 8.12 -8.41 -12.35
N THR A 30 9.30 -8.42 -11.73
CA THR A 30 9.79 -7.31 -10.91
C THR A 30 10.87 -6.47 -11.60
N LYS A 31 11.52 -7.02 -12.62
CA LYS A 31 12.52 -6.30 -13.42
C LYS A 31 12.47 -6.75 -14.88
N TRP A 32 12.74 -5.78 -15.74
CA TRP A 32 12.89 -5.96 -17.19
C TRP A 32 14.32 -5.57 -17.58
N ASP A 33 14.91 -6.27 -18.55
CA ASP A 33 16.12 -5.78 -19.21
C ASP A 33 15.79 -4.66 -20.23
N PHE A 34 16.83 -4.11 -20.86
CA PHE A 34 16.69 -3.09 -21.91
C PHE A 34 16.02 -3.62 -23.18
N ASN A 35 15.95 -4.94 -23.35
CA ASN A 35 15.31 -5.58 -24.50
C ASN A 35 13.85 -5.99 -24.21
N GLY A 36 13.32 -5.65 -23.02
CA GLY A 36 11.96 -5.99 -22.62
C GLY A 36 11.78 -7.46 -22.23
N THR A 37 12.84 -8.18 -21.86
CA THR A 37 12.76 -9.52 -21.29
C THR A 37 12.69 -9.48 -19.75
N PRO A 38 11.86 -10.31 -19.11
CA PRO A 38 11.80 -10.39 -17.65
C PRO A 38 13.11 -10.95 -17.10
N THR A 39 13.80 -10.21 -16.24
CA THR A 39 15.08 -10.66 -15.63
C THR A 39 14.93 -11.16 -14.20
N SER A 40 13.86 -10.78 -13.51
CA SER A 40 13.51 -11.33 -12.21
C SER A 40 12.01 -11.39 -12.01
N THR A 41 11.58 -12.45 -11.33
CA THR A 41 10.20 -12.65 -10.92
C THR A 41 10.11 -12.83 -9.42
N MET A 42 8.96 -12.48 -8.86
CA MET A 42 8.60 -12.73 -7.47
C MET A 42 7.31 -13.54 -7.45
N ASP A 43 7.20 -14.50 -6.52
CA ASP A 43 5.95 -15.22 -6.35
C ASP A 43 4.86 -14.26 -5.87
N LYS A 44 3.63 -14.46 -6.35
CA LYS A 44 2.53 -13.55 -6.05
C LYS A 44 2.19 -13.44 -4.56
N SER A 45 2.47 -14.48 -3.77
CA SER A 45 2.30 -14.44 -2.31
C SER A 45 3.26 -13.44 -1.68
N THR A 46 4.55 -13.54 -1.98
CA THR A 46 5.57 -12.62 -1.49
C THR A 46 5.28 -11.20 -1.94
N PHE A 47 4.86 -10.99 -3.20
CA PHE A 47 4.47 -9.66 -3.68
C PHE A 47 3.34 -9.04 -2.84
N VAL A 48 2.25 -9.77 -2.62
CA VAL A 48 1.10 -9.28 -1.84
C VAL A 48 1.47 -9.06 -0.37
N ILE A 49 2.26 -9.94 0.23
CA ILE A 49 2.75 -9.79 1.61
C ILE A 49 3.58 -8.50 1.75
N VAL A 50 4.54 -8.28 0.86
CA VAL A 50 5.38 -7.08 0.85
C VAL A 50 4.52 -5.82 0.71
N ASN A 51 3.51 -5.85 -0.17
CA ASN A 51 2.62 -4.71 -0.38
C ASN A 51 1.81 -4.38 0.88
N ILE A 52 1.26 -5.40 1.56
CA ILE A 52 0.54 -5.22 2.84
C ILE A 52 1.47 -4.63 3.91
N ILE A 53 2.71 -5.10 4.01
CA ILE A 53 3.69 -4.58 4.97
C ILE A 53 3.98 -3.10 4.70
N ILE A 54 4.25 -2.72 3.44
CA ILE A 54 4.56 -1.34 3.06
C ILE A 54 3.37 -0.42 3.36
N CYS A 55 2.16 -0.80 2.96
CA CYS A 55 0.96 0.00 3.22
C CYS A 55 0.71 0.17 4.73
N SER A 56 0.93 -0.89 5.52
CA SER A 56 0.79 -0.84 6.98
C SER A 56 1.84 0.05 7.63
N PHE A 57 3.10 -0.06 7.20
CA PHE A 57 4.17 0.78 7.71
C PHE A 57 3.89 2.27 7.45
N LEU A 58 3.54 2.62 6.21
CA LEU A 58 3.21 4.00 5.85
C LEU A 58 2.03 4.54 6.66
N PHE A 59 0.98 3.72 6.85
CA PHE A 59 -0.15 4.09 7.69
C PHE A 59 0.27 4.46 9.12
N PHE A 60 1.11 3.64 9.76
CA PHE A 60 1.58 3.92 11.12
C PHE A 60 2.51 5.11 11.20
N VAL A 61 3.38 5.32 10.20
CA VAL A 61 4.24 6.51 10.12
C VAL A 61 3.38 7.78 10.06
N PHE A 62 2.36 7.81 9.20
CA PHE A 62 1.45 8.95 9.12
C PHE A 62 0.62 9.15 10.38
N LEU A 63 0.17 8.06 11.03
CA LEU A 63 -0.54 8.13 12.31
C LEU A 63 0.35 8.74 13.41
N ALA A 64 1.61 8.31 13.50
CA ALA A 64 2.57 8.81 14.48
C ALA A 64 2.93 10.28 14.22
N LEU A 65 3.27 10.64 12.98
CA LEU A 65 3.58 12.01 12.56
C LEU A 65 2.39 12.95 12.80
N SER A 66 1.19 12.49 12.47
CA SER A 66 -0.02 13.26 12.68
C SER A 66 -0.22 13.59 14.17
N LYS A 67 -0.01 12.60 15.06
CA LYS A 67 -0.12 12.82 16.51
C LYS A 67 0.98 13.73 17.07
N ALA A 68 2.16 13.77 16.43
CA ALA A 68 3.29 14.60 16.85
C ALA A 68 3.23 16.06 16.36
N ALA A 69 2.38 16.38 15.40
CA ALA A 69 2.31 17.72 14.81
C ALA A 69 1.20 18.60 15.40
N SER A 70 1.38 19.92 15.32
CA SER A 70 0.38 20.89 15.79
C SER A 70 -0.94 20.83 15.01
N ASN A 71 -0.89 20.43 13.72
CA ASN A 71 -2.06 20.25 12.88
C ASN A 71 -2.23 18.78 12.48
N GLN A 72 -2.69 17.98 13.44
CA GLN A 72 -2.99 16.56 13.28
C GLN A 72 -3.88 16.28 12.05
N LYS A 73 -4.88 17.13 11.79
CA LYS A 73 -5.83 16.92 10.68
C LYS A 73 -5.15 17.00 9.31
N PHE A 74 -4.24 17.94 9.11
CA PHE A 74 -3.54 18.12 7.84
C PHE A 74 -2.66 16.92 7.49
N LEU A 75 -1.88 16.40 8.45
CA LEU A 75 -1.03 15.23 8.22
C LEU A 75 -1.82 13.94 8.05
N HIS A 76 -2.95 13.77 8.75
CA HIS A 76 -3.84 12.64 8.49
C HIS A 76 -4.41 12.69 7.07
N TRP A 77 -4.79 13.88 6.60
CA TRP A 77 -5.30 14.06 5.25
C TRP A 77 -4.24 13.72 4.20
N ILE A 78 -3.02 14.25 4.34
CA ILE A 78 -1.89 13.91 3.46
C ILE A 78 -1.60 12.41 3.48
N GLY A 79 -1.55 11.79 4.67
CA GLY A 79 -1.27 10.36 4.79
C GLY A 79 -2.31 9.47 4.11
N ASN A 80 -3.60 9.79 4.32
CA ASN A 80 -4.68 9.07 3.65
C ASN A 80 -4.64 9.28 2.13
N THR A 81 -4.38 10.50 1.65
CA THR A 81 -4.23 10.82 0.23
C THR A 81 -3.06 10.07 -0.41
N MET A 82 -1.94 9.94 0.31
CA MET A 82 -0.77 9.21 -0.18
C MET A 82 -1.02 7.70 -0.25
N LEU A 83 -1.72 7.13 0.73
CA LEU A 83 -2.16 5.73 0.69
C LEU A 83 -3.12 5.46 -0.47
N LEU A 84 -4.07 6.37 -0.70
CA LEU A 84 -4.97 6.33 -1.87
C LEU A 84 -4.18 6.42 -3.18
N PHE A 85 -3.23 7.34 -3.29
CA PHE A 85 -2.39 7.49 -4.47
C PHE A 85 -1.58 6.23 -4.78
N LEU A 86 -0.91 5.66 -3.78
CA LEU A 86 -0.16 4.41 -3.95
C LEU A 86 -1.04 3.26 -4.42
N PHE A 87 -2.30 3.22 -3.97
CA PHE A 87 -3.25 2.22 -4.43
C PHE A 87 -3.62 2.38 -5.91
N PHE A 88 -3.81 3.62 -6.40
CA PHE A 88 -4.11 3.87 -7.81
C PHE A 88 -2.92 3.76 -8.76
N VAL A 89 -1.69 3.92 -8.26
CA VAL A 89 -0.47 3.84 -9.09
C VAL A 89 0.07 2.42 -9.23
N ASN A 90 -0.28 1.52 -8.29
CA ASN A 90 0.10 0.10 -8.33
C ASN A 90 -0.92 -0.82 -9.04
N ILE A 91 -2.03 -0.27 -9.56
CA ILE A 91 -2.99 -0.95 -10.45
C ILE A 91 -2.70 -0.54 -11.89
#